data_AF-A0A4U0XIR1-F1
#
_entry.id   AF-A0A4U0XIR1-F1
#
_cell.length_a   1.000
_cell.length_b   1.000
_cell.length_c   1.000
_cell.angle_alpha   90.00
_cell.angle_beta   90.00
_cell.angle_gamma   90.00
#
_symmetry.space_group_name_H-M   'P 1'
#
loop_
_entity.id
_entity.type
_entity.pdbx_description
1 polymer ?
#
loop_
_entity_poly.entity_id
_entity_poly.type
_entity_poly.pdbx_seq_one_letter_code
_entity_poly.pdbx_strand_id
1 'polypeptide(L)'
;MAPVAGPSYFPPLDKCLSGECSLISWETAYDVILDHEGARQSAVLKSFLSDDTSVEILRQPWDPFQQPSTQSKSSFETKTAAIHVTPSENGHYNINEIKEDALWLSKETKIDEVAALRITILEWQGRPTAQLRSGFTEEEAISIQDVAGASTLGASTFMPKSSLLAAPQKVSSQDAIPFSSLEQRRLRLLQLYLSERLHILKVGEAVIVTAMADEKDVASGASNDETVVPSWIRELGRALIEFHATDSSTAKKPSFLSHGVRALQVRLDNLDNGSGWCSAEAGNLEVEDVWAQNQITETVLIMRLLFIHIDAPSGFASSAVILAWYRFIHKYDFFSNFQPTNPSQQELVPLLQSLMAIISLCLLKLPQALEQLTTDSVDRSSSYVLDLQCTNELNTIFIEAASQGAVTASLALFAWSIIAQTLRGVVSDGRAERNQLVAGPEFMEDGSSNREAPRQLSIQGTAARLNRLEEVLEAITDTPLEEDPIEFMANSAVNGSRVYEVIAALSETLASSSDTVMDHDIGLRARLGMLELIRTSLPLTRYSPDILLATLAVLDGDPGSRGVHSEQTSTALSSPVDVFLQDTE
;
A
#
# COMPACT_ATOMS: atom_id res chain seq x y z
N MET A 1 -11.25 41.71 -12.02
CA MET A 1 -11.31 40.37 -11.40
C MET A 1 -11.29 39.37 -12.54
N ALA A 2 -10.26 38.53 -12.63
CA ALA A 2 -10.21 37.48 -13.65
C ALA A 2 -11.34 36.47 -13.38
N PRO A 3 -11.97 35.89 -14.41
CA PRO A 3 -13.01 34.90 -14.20
C PRO A 3 -12.41 33.70 -13.47
N VAL A 4 -13.07 33.26 -12.40
CA VAL A 4 -12.73 32.02 -11.69
C VAL A 4 -12.83 30.90 -12.74
N ALA A 5 -11.72 30.26 -13.06
CA ALA A 5 -11.73 29.07 -13.91
C ALA A 5 -12.70 28.06 -13.28
N GLY A 6 -13.61 27.50 -14.08
CA GLY A 6 -14.59 26.53 -13.58
C GLY A 6 -13.90 25.28 -13.00
N PRO A 7 -14.65 24.42 -12.28
CA PRO A 7 -14.09 23.20 -11.69
C PRO A 7 -13.45 22.32 -12.77
N SER A 8 -12.18 21.94 -12.57
CA SER A 8 -11.42 21.16 -13.55
C SER A 8 -11.69 19.66 -13.40
N TYR A 9 -12.02 19.21 -12.18
CA TYR A 9 -12.35 17.80 -11.90
C TYR A 9 -13.68 17.35 -12.54
N PHE A 10 -14.69 18.22 -12.50
CA PHE A 10 -15.98 17.99 -13.14
C PHE A 10 -16.55 19.28 -13.74
N PRO A 11 -16.19 19.57 -15.01
CA PRO A 11 -16.68 20.72 -15.77
C PRO A 11 -18.22 20.74 -15.92
N PRO A 12 -18.79 21.86 -16.41
CA PRO A 12 -20.22 21.97 -16.70
C PRO A 12 -20.70 20.85 -17.63
N LEU A 13 -21.83 20.23 -17.27
CA LEU A 13 -22.30 19.01 -17.91
C LEU A 13 -22.70 19.23 -19.39
N ASP A 14 -23.18 20.42 -19.75
CA ASP A 14 -23.47 20.82 -21.13
C ASP A 14 -22.23 20.72 -22.02
N LYS A 15 -21.06 21.15 -21.52
CA LYS A 15 -19.78 21.09 -22.25
C LYS A 15 -19.22 19.67 -22.36
N CYS A 16 -19.46 18.85 -21.35
CA CYS A 16 -19.05 17.44 -21.40
C CYS A 16 -19.86 16.65 -22.43
N LEU A 17 -21.17 16.92 -22.52
CA LEU A 17 -22.07 16.23 -23.45
C LEU A 17 -21.98 16.76 -24.89
N SER A 18 -21.60 18.03 -25.08
CA SER A 18 -21.33 18.59 -26.42
C SER A 18 -19.99 18.15 -27.01
N GLY A 19 -19.09 17.58 -26.19
CA GLY A 19 -17.73 17.22 -26.58
C GLY A 19 -16.74 18.39 -26.54
N GLU A 20 -17.15 19.57 -26.07
CA GLU A 20 -16.25 20.71 -25.87
C GLU A 20 -15.23 20.47 -24.76
N CYS A 21 -15.56 19.63 -23.78
CA CYS A 21 -14.68 19.25 -22.68
C CYS A 21 -14.68 17.73 -22.50
N SER A 22 -13.51 17.10 -22.63
CA SER A 22 -13.33 15.69 -22.24
C SER A 22 -13.03 15.60 -20.76
N LEU A 23 -13.70 14.70 -20.05
CA LEU A 23 -13.30 14.34 -18.70
C LEU A 23 -11.99 13.55 -18.75
N ILE A 24 -11.14 13.72 -17.74
CA ILE A 24 -9.93 12.93 -17.53
C ILE A 24 -10.27 11.79 -16.58
N SER A 25 -10.13 10.54 -17.00
CA SER A 25 -10.21 9.40 -16.07
C SER A 25 -8.95 9.32 -15.20
N TRP A 26 -9.06 8.72 -14.02
CA TRP A 26 -7.89 8.46 -13.18
C TRP A 26 -6.92 7.48 -13.85
N GLU A 27 -7.42 6.57 -14.69
CA GLU A 27 -6.60 5.71 -15.56
C GLU A 27 -5.71 6.54 -16.49
N THR A 28 -6.29 7.49 -17.24
CA THR A 28 -5.51 8.38 -18.11
C THR A 28 -4.58 9.29 -17.30
N ALA A 29 -4.99 9.75 -16.13
CA ALA A 29 -4.12 10.55 -15.26
C ALA A 29 -2.89 9.74 -14.83
N TYR A 30 -3.08 8.47 -14.44
CA TYR A 30 -1.98 7.57 -14.08
C TYR A 30 -1.01 7.35 -15.24
N ASP A 31 -1.51 6.98 -16.42
CA ASP A 31 -0.67 6.73 -17.59
C ASP A 31 0.19 7.93 -17.96
N VAL A 32 -0.37 9.15 -17.90
CA VAL A 32 0.38 10.38 -18.18
C VAL A 32 1.36 10.74 -17.06
N ILE A 33 1.10 10.39 -15.80
CA ILE A 33 2.08 10.60 -14.70
C ILE A 33 3.32 9.72 -14.89
N LEU A 34 3.13 8.50 -15.37
CA LEU A 34 4.23 7.58 -15.69
C LEU A 34 5.09 8.10 -16.85
N ASP A 35 4.49 8.80 -17.81
CA ASP A 35 5.21 9.52 -18.86
C ASP A 35 5.63 10.92 -18.38
N HIS A 36 6.84 11.02 -17.79
CA HIS A 36 7.33 12.29 -17.25
C HIS A 36 7.40 13.43 -18.28
N GLU A 37 7.63 13.13 -19.56
CA GLU A 37 7.63 14.13 -20.63
C GLU A 37 6.20 14.63 -20.91
N GLY A 38 5.25 13.70 -21.05
CA GLY A 38 3.83 14.00 -21.19
C GLY A 38 3.27 14.80 -20.00
N ALA A 39 3.62 14.41 -18.77
CA ALA A 39 3.23 15.11 -17.55
C ALA A 39 3.76 16.55 -17.47
N ARG A 40 4.98 16.79 -17.97
CA ARG A 40 5.59 18.13 -17.98
C ARG A 40 4.86 19.09 -18.90
N GLN A 41 4.37 18.59 -20.03
CA GLN A 41 3.73 19.39 -21.06
C GLN A 41 2.21 19.54 -20.84
N SER A 42 1.59 18.65 -20.05
CA SER A 42 0.15 18.64 -19.83
C SER A 42 -0.33 19.63 -18.76
N ALA A 43 -0.64 20.86 -19.20
CA ALA A 43 -1.32 21.85 -18.34
C ALA A 43 -2.70 21.37 -17.85
N VAL A 44 -3.36 20.52 -18.65
CA VAL A 44 -4.67 19.95 -18.35
C VAL A 44 -4.58 18.96 -17.19
N LEU A 45 -3.59 18.05 -17.20
CA LEU A 45 -3.33 17.14 -16.08
C LEU A 45 -2.99 17.92 -14.80
N LYS A 46 -2.14 18.94 -14.90
CA LYS A 46 -1.80 19.79 -13.75
C LYS A 46 -3.06 20.43 -13.16
N SER A 47 -3.94 21.00 -13.99
CA SER A 47 -5.20 21.60 -13.51
C SER A 47 -6.14 20.58 -12.88
N PHE A 48 -6.17 19.35 -13.40
CA PHE A 48 -6.99 18.27 -12.88
C PHE A 48 -6.51 17.80 -11.51
N LEU A 49 -5.22 17.50 -11.33
CA LEU A 49 -4.68 17.02 -10.05
C LEU A 49 -4.53 18.12 -8.99
N SER A 50 -4.46 19.39 -9.41
CA SER A 50 -4.45 20.54 -8.50
C SER A 50 -5.86 21.04 -8.13
N ASP A 51 -6.92 20.45 -8.69
CA ASP A 51 -8.31 20.77 -8.32
C ASP A 51 -8.57 20.33 -6.87
N ASP A 52 -9.28 21.16 -6.09
CA ASP A 52 -9.59 20.88 -4.69
C ASP A 52 -10.25 19.51 -4.49
N THR A 53 -11.09 19.08 -5.45
CA THR A 53 -11.78 17.78 -5.40
C THR A 53 -10.79 16.63 -5.56
N SER A 54 -9.88 16.74 -6.53
CA SER A 54 -8.84 15.73 -6.78
C SER A 54 -7.88 15.63 -5.61
N VAL A 55 -7.48 16.76 -5.03
CA VAL A 55 -6.61 16.79 -3.85
C VAL A 55 -7.30 16.13 -2.66
N GLU A 56 -8.59 16.40 -2.43
CA GLU A 56 -9.33 15.77 -1.34
C GLU A 56 -9.49 14.25 -1.53
N ILE A 57 -9.71 13.80 -2.77
CA ILE A 57 -9.70 12.37 -3.11
C ILE A 57 -8.34 11.74 -2.81
N LEU A 58 -7.24 12.39 -3.19
CA LEU A 58 -5.88 11.89 -2.96
C LEU A 58 -5.45 11.93 -1.48
N ARG A 59 -6.07 12.79 -0.66
CA ARG A 59 -5.87 12.82 0.80
C ARG A 59 -6.51 11.64 1.53
N GLN A 60 -7.55 11.05 0.95
CA GLN A 60 -8.26 9.89 1.51
C GLN A 60 -8.52 8.85 0.40
N PRO A 61 -7.47 8.27 -0.19
CA PRO A 61 -7.60 7.43 -1.38
C PRO A 61 -8.27 6.07 -1.09
N TRP A 62 -8.48 5.74 0.19
CA TRP A 62 -9.11 4.51 0.67
C TRP A 62 -10.61 4.43 0.39
N ASP A 63 -11.27 5.58 0.41
CA ASP A 63 -12.72 5.75 0.21
C ASP A 63 -12.96 7.01 -0.64
N PRO A 64 -12.62 6.96 -1.94
CA PRO A 64 -12.50 8.15 -2.78
C PRO A 64 -13.84 8.80 -3.12
N PHE A 65 -14.95 8.08 -2.95
CA PHE A 65 -16.29 8.54 -3.29
C PHE A 65 -17.14 8.58 -2.03
N GLN A 66 -17.80 9.70 -1.79
CA GLN A 66 -18.62 9.86 -0.59
C GLN A 66 -19.90 9.02 -0.70
N GLN A 67 -20.53 8.75 0.43
CA GLN A 67 -21.82 8.08 0.44
C GLN A 67 -22.96 9.04 0.02
N PRO A 68 -24.06 8.53 -0.56
CA PRO A 68 -25.24 9.33 -0.92
C PRO A 68 -25.76 10.14 0.27
N SER A 69 -26.03 11.42 0.02
CA SER A 69 -26.59 12.36 0.99
C SER A 69 -27.68 13.22 0.37
N THR A 70 -28.47 13.91 1.20
CA THR A 70 -29.46 14.87 0.69
C THR A 70 -28.82 16.03 -0.08
N GLN A 71 -27.56 16.38 0.25
CA GLN A 71 -26.78 17.41 -0.42
C GLN A 71 -26.23 16.95 -1.78
N SER A 72 -25.73 15.71 -1.88
CA SER A 72 -25.27 15.17 -3.17
C SER A 72 -26.43 15.02 -4.13
N LYS A 73 -27.59 14.57 -3.65
CA LYS A 73 -28.82 14.50 -4.44
C LYS A 73 -29.28 15.86 -4.96
N SER A 74 -29.30 16.90 -4.13
CA SER A 74 -29.68 18.24 -4.58
C SER A 74 -28.67 18.83 -5.59
N SER A 75 -27.39 18.52 -5.42
CA SER A 75 -26.32 18.91 -6.35
C SER A 75 -26.45 18.21 -7.70
N PHE A 76 -26.81 16.92 -7.70
CA PHE A 76 -27.12 16.14 -8.90
C PHE A 76 -28.32 16.73 -9.67
N GLU A 77 -29.43 17.01 -8.99
CA GLU A 77 -30.60 17.63 -9.61
C GLU A 77 -30.24 19.01 -10.20
N THR A 78 -29.46 19.81 -9.48
CA THR A 78 -29.02 21.14 -9.96
C THR A 78 -28.15 21.05 -11.20
N LYS A 79 -27.14 20.16 -11.20
CA LYS A 79 -26.23 19.95 -12.35
C LYS A 79 -26.96 19.44 -13.58
N THR A 80 -27.97 18.59 -13.39
CA THR A 80 -28.71 18.01 -14.50
C THR A 80 -29.94 18.80 -14.93
N ALA A 81 -30.40 19.76 -14.12
CA ALA A 81 -31.48 20.68 -14.45
C ALA A 81 -31.08 21.71 -15.53
N ALA A 82 -29.81 22.14 -15.54
CA ALA A 82 -29.29 23.15 -16.46
C ALA A 82 -29.35 22.75 -17.95
N ILE A 83 -29.57 21.46 -18.26
CA ILE A 83 -29.55 20.90 -19.63
C ILE A 83 -30.96 20.69 -20.20
N HIS A 84 -32.02 21.08 -19.48
CA HIS A 84 -33.40 20.98 -19.98
C HIS A 84 -33.72 21.89 -21.19
N VAL A 85 -32.74 22.52 -21.84
CA VAL A 85 -32.90 23.23 -23.12
C VAL A 85 -32.71 22.22 -24.26
N THR A 86 -33.82 21.54 -24.60
CA THR A 86 -34.09 20.74 -25.81
C THR A 86 -32.87 20.19 -26.58
N PRO A 87 -32.55 18.88 -26.48
CA PRO A 87 -31.78 18.24 -27.53
C PRO A 87 -32.57 18.40 -28.85
N SER A 88 -31.89 18.83 -29.90
CA SER A 88 -32.44 18.77 -31.26
C SER A 88 -32.98 17.36 -31.53
N GLU A 89 -33.99 17.20 -32.39
CA GLU A 89 -34.60 15.88 -32.70
C GLU A 89 -33.60 14.82 -33.20
N ASN A 90 -32.35 15.22 -33.46
CA ASN A 90 -31.18 14.38 -33.80
C ASN A 90 -30.05 14.43 -32.73
N GLY A 91 -30.36 14.73 -31.47
CA GLY A 91 -29.37 14.92 -30.41
C GLY A 91 -28.52 13.66 -30.16
N HIS A 92 -27.19 13.82 -30.16
CA HIS A 92 -26.22 12.74 -30.02
C HIS A 92 -26.19 12.03 -28.65
N TYR A 93 -27.00 12.47 -27.66
CA TYR A 93 -27.05 11.90 -26.32
C TYR A 93 -28.47 11.86 -25.75
N ASN A 94 -28.76 10.83 -24.95
CA ASN A 94 -30.03 10.70 -24.19
C ASN A 94 -29.79 11.05 -22.72
N ILE A 95 -30.19 12.27 -22.32
CA ILE A 95 -29.99 12.75 -20.95
C ILE A 95 -30.78 11.93 -19.90
N ASN A 96 -31.92 11.35 -20.28
CA ASN A 96 -32.71 10.52 -19.37
C ASN A 96 -31.99 9.20 -19.09
N GLU A 97 -31.39 8.59 -20.11
CA GLU A 97 -30.54 7.39 -19.95
C GLU A 97 -29.39 7.68 -18.99
N ILE A 98 -28.66 8.79 -19.18
CA ILE A 98 -27.53 9.16 -18.33
C ILE A 98 -27.97 9.37 -16.87
N LYS A 99 -29.13 10.01 -16.65
CA LYS A 99 -29.69 10.20 -15.29
C LYS A 99 -30.05 8.87 -14.64
N GLU A 100 -30.74 7.99 -15.37
CA GLU A 100 -31.16 6.68 -14.88
C GLU A 100 -29.97 5.79 -14.52
N ASP A 101 -28.94 5.77 -15.38
CA ASP A 101 -27.73 4.99 -15.16
C ASP A 101 -26.90 5.53 -13.99
N ALA A 102 -26.79 6.86 -13.83
CA ALA A 102 -26.09 7.47 -12.69
C ALA A 102 -26.79 7.17 -11.36
N LEU A 103 -28.13 7.27 -11.32
CA LEU A 103 -28.91 6.92 -10.12
C LEU A 103 -28.85 5.42 -9.81
N TRP A 104 -28.84 4.57 -10.84
CA TRP A 104 -28.65 3.13 -10.68
C TRP A 104 -27.26 2.83 -10.10
N LEU A 105 -26.20 3.39 -10.69
CA LEU A 105 -24.81 3.16 -10.24
C LEU A 105 -24.62 3.63 -8.79
N SER A 106 -25.13 4.82 -8.44
CA SER A 106 -25.10 5.34 -7.07
C SER A 106 -25.75 4.39 -6.07
N LYS A 107 -26.90 3.80 -6.46
CA LYS A 107 -27.62 2.84 -5.61
C LYS A 107 -26.85 1.52 -5.43
N GLU A 108 -26.32 0.95 -6.50
CA GLU A 108 -25.63 -0.35 -6.46
C GLU A 108 -24.25 -0.28 -5.78
N THR A 109 -23.52 0.81 -5.99
CA THR A 109 -22.14 0.96 -5.47
C THR A 109 -22.06 1.79 -4.18
N LYS A 110 -23.19 2.38 -3.76
CA LYS A 110 -23.31 3.25 -2.57
C LYS A 110 -22.39 4.48 -2.60
N ILE A 111 -22.14 5.02 -3.79
CA ILE A 111 -21.43 6.28 -3.99
C ILE A 111 -22.41 7.43 -4.23
N ASP A 112 -21.98 8.66 -3.96
CA ASP A 112 -22.78 9.86 -4.17
C ASP A 112 -23.19 10.04 -5.64
N GLU A 113 -24.34 10.68 -5.84
CA GLU A 113 -24.95 10.80 -7.16
C GLU A 113 -24.11 11.64 -8.14
N VAL A 114 -23.25 12.54 -7.64
CA VAL A 114 -22.39 13.40 -8.47
C VAL A 114 -21.18 12.62 -8.98
N ALA A 115 -20.55 11.80 -8.13
CA ALA A 115 -19.49 10.88 -8.53
C ALA A 115 -20.02 9.83 -9.51
N ALA A 116 -21.19 9.24 -9.23
CA ALA A 116 -21.84 8.31 -10.16
C ALA A 116 -22.10 8.95 -11.53
N LEU A 117 -22.62 10.19 -11.55
CA LEU A 117 -22.83 10.94 -12.79
C LEU A 117 -21.53 11.17 -13.57
N ARG A 118 -20.43 11.51 -12.88
CA ARG A 118 -19.11 11.68 -13.51
C ARG A 118 -18.65 10.40 -14.20
N ILE A 119 -18.79 9.25 -13.53
CA ILE A 119 -18.45 7.93 -14.09
C ILE A 119 -19.35 7.60 -15.30
N THR A 120 -20.66 7.90 -15.22
CA THR A 120 -21.57 7.69 -16.36
C THR A 120 -21.18 8.51 -17.59
N ILE A 121 -20.71 9.75 -17.40
CA ILE A 121 -20.25 10.57 -18.52
C ILE A 121 -18.92 10.04 -19.08
N LEU A 122 -18.00 9.59 -18.23
CA LEU A 122 -16.76 8.95 -18.67
C LEU A 122 -17.05 7.70 -19.51
N GLU A 123 -18.00 6.85 -19.09
CA GLU A 123 -18.44 5.69 -19.90
C GLU A 123 -18.96 6.17 -21.25
N TRP A 124 -19.83 7.17 -21.25
CA TRP A 124 -20.44 7.70 -22.48
C TRP A 124 -19.39 8.26 -23.45
N GLN A 125 -18.46 9.09 -22.97
CA GLN A 125 -17.35 9.65 -23.76
C GLN A 125 -16.38 8.53 -24.24
N GLY A 126 -16.23 7.46 -23.45
CA GLY A 126 -15.37 6.31 -23.74
C GLY A 126 -15.99 5.24 -24.64
N ARG A 127 -17.29 5.31 -24.98
CA ARG A 127 -17.98 4.29 -25.81
C ARG A 127 -17.26 3.94 -27.11
N PRO A 128 -16.75 4.91 -27.91
CA PRO A 128 -16.03 4.58 -29.15
C PRO A 128 -14.80 3.71 -28.88
N THR A 129 -14.02 4.03 -27.85
CA THR A 129 -12.84 3.25 -27.45
C THR A 129 -13.23 1.86 -26.96
N ALA A 130 -14.31 1.75 -26.18
CA ALA A 130 -14.81 0.48 -25.70
C ALA A 130 -15.30 -0.43 -26.85
N GLN A 131 -15.91 0.13 -27.90
CA GLN A 131 -16.31 -0.63 -29.09
C GLN A 131 -15.10 -1.17 -29.86
N LEU A 132 -14.02 -0.40 -29.96
CA LEU A 132 -12.77 -0.89 -30.57
C LEU A 132 -12.11 -2.00 -29.74
N ARG A 133 -12.34 -2.02 -28.41
CA ARG A 133 -11.81 -3.02 -27.49
C ARG A 133 -12.71 -4.26 -27.35
N SER A 134 -13.96 -4.25 -27.83
CA SER A 134 -14.91 -5.36 -27.66
C SER A 134 -14.69 -6.58 -28.57
N GLY A 135 -13.56 -6.61 -29.30
CA GLY A 135 -13.21 -7.68 -30.22
C GLY A 135 -13.76 -7.46 -31.64
N PHE A 136 -13.32 -8.30 -32.56
CA PHE A 136 -13.74 -8.26 -33.97
C PHE A 136 -15.13 -8.87 -34.14
N THR A 137 -15.90 -8.36 -35.11
CA THR A 137 -17.13 -9.02 -35.54
C THR A 137 -16.83 -10.35 -36.23
N GLU A 138 -17.84 -11.21 -36.40
CA GLU A 138 -17.68 -12.48 -37.13
C GLU A 138 -17.18 -12.22 -38.57
N GLU A 139 -17.68 -11.17 -39.22
CA GLU A 139 -17.26 -10.77 -40.56
C GLU A 139 -15.82 -10.26 -40.60
N GLU A 140 -15.40 -9.49 -39.60
CA GLU A 140 -14.02 -9.03 -39.47
C GLU A 140 -13.06 -10.19 -39.19
N ALA A 141 -13.45 -11.12 -38.31
CA ALA A 141 -12.66 -12.32 -38.01
C ALA A 141 -12.52 -13.24 -39.25
N ILE A 142 -13.60 -13.46 -39.99
CA ILE A 142 -13.59 -14.22 -41.25
C ILE A 142 -12.75 -13.51 -42.30
N SER A 143 -12.86 -12.18 -42.42
CA SER A 143 -12.04 -11.40 -43.35
C SER A 143 -10.55 -11.49 -43.01
N ILE A 144 -10.18 -11.42 -41.72
CA ILE A 144 -8.80 -11.61 -41.28
C ILE A 144 -8.35 -13.05 -41.58
N GLN A 145 -9.19 -14.05 -41.37
CA GLN A 145 -8.88 -15.45 -41.67
C GLN A 145 -8.68 -15.70 -43.18
N ASP A 146 -9.50 -15.08 -44.03
CA ASP A 146 -9.38 -15.16 -45.50
C ASP A 146 -8.12 -14.46 -46.00
N VAL A 147 -7.79 -13.28 -45.45
CA VAL A 147 -6.55 -12.54 -45.77
C VAL A 147 -5.31 -13.27 -45.24
N ALA A 148 -5.39 -13.90 -44.08
CA ALA A 148 -4.29 -14.65 -43.47
C ALA A 148 -4.00 -16.00 -44.16
N GLY A 149 -4.84 -16.46 -45.09
CA GLY A 149 -4.59 -17.66 -45.87
C GLY A 149 -4.62 -18.94 -45.02
N ALA A 150 -5.81 -19.47 -44.79
CA ALA A 150 -6.04 -20.69 -44.00
C ALA A 150 -5.27 -21.95 -44.47
N SER A 151 -4.72 -21.97 -45.70
CA SER A 151 -4.11 -23.16 -46.32
C SER A 151 -2.59 -23.29 -46.17
N THR A 152 -1.85 -22.25 -45.74
CA THR A 152 -0.38 -22.30 -45.60
C THR A 152 0.13 -21.97 -44.20
N LEU A 153 -0.67 -21.32 -43.35
CA LEU A 153 -0.27 -20.93 -41.99
C LEU A 153 -0.93 -21.75 -40.87
N GLY A 154 -1.79 -22.71 -41.20
CA GLY A 154 -2.52 -23.56 -40.24
C GLY A 154 -1.65 -24.41 -39.30
N ALA A 155 -0.33 -24.44 -39.49
CA ALA A 155 0.63 -25.14 -38.62
C ALA A 155 1.63 -24.20 -37.91
N SER A 156 1.56 -22.89 -38.10
CA SER A 156 2.45 -21.94 -37.42
C SER A 156 1.76 -21.36 -36.17
N THR A 157 2.56 -21.24 -35.12
CA THR A 157 2.28 -20.97 -33.69
C THR A 157 1.44 -19.74 -33.34
N PHE A 158 0.86 -19.05 -34.34
CA PHE A 158 0.09 -17.80 -34.18
C PHE A 158 -1.37 -18.03 -33.78
N MET A 159 -2.03 -19.08 -34.27
CA MET A 159 -3.49 -19.25 -34.10
C MET A 159 -3.97 -19.75 -32.71
N PRO A 160 -3.29 -20.67 -32.01
CA PRO A 160 -3.83 -21.20 -30.74
C PRO A 160 -3.73 -20.25 -29.54
N LYS A 161 -2.94 -19.16 -29.65
CA LYS A 161 -2.68 -18.22 -28.55
C LYS A 161 -3.18 -16.79 -28.81
N SER A 162 -3.79 -16.52 -29.96
CA SER A 162 -4.38 -15.22 -30.25
C SER A 162 -5.81 -15.13 -29.72
N SER A 163 -5.96 -14.56 -28.52
CA SER A 163 -7.26 -14.13 -27.96
C SER A 163 -8.03 -13.19 -28.90
N LEU A 164 -7.33 -12.58 -29.88
CA LEU A 164 -7.86 -11.70 -30.91
C LEU A 164 -8.64 -12.43 -32.03
N LEU A 165 -8.34 -13.70 -32.32
CA LEU A 165 -8.99 -14.50 -33.37
C LEU A 165 -9.93 -15.56 -32.82
N ALA A 166 -10.01 -15.67 -31.49
CA ALA A 166 -11.11 -16.34 -30.84
C ALA A 166 -12.36 -15.47 -31.05
N ALA A 167 -12.94 -15.52 -32.25
CA ALA A 167 -14.35 -15.22 -32.43
C ALA A 167 -15.09 -15.96 -31.32
N PRO A 168 -16.13 -15.39 -30.68
CA PRO A 168 -16.88 -16.07 -29.64
C PRO A 168 -17.59 -17.29 -30.22
N GLN A 169 -16.88 -18.40 -30.41
CA GLN A 169 -17.41 -19.66 -30.94
C GLN A 169 -18.38 -20.35 -29.95
N LYS A 170 -18.71 -19.68 -28.84
CA LYS A 170 -19.64 -20.17 -27.81
C LYS A 170 -20.95 -19.41 -27.74
N VAL A 171 -21.15 -18.34 -28.51
CA VAL A 171 -22.42 -17.62 -28.51
C VAL A 171 -22.90 -17.58 -29.93
N SER A 172 -23.99 -18.31 -30.20
CA SER A 172 -24.73 -18.10 -31.45
C SER A 172 -24.96 -16.59 -31.59
N SER A 173 -24.88 -16.02 -32.79
CA SER A 173 -25.14 -14.59 -33.03
C SER A 173 -26.55 -14.11 -32.56
N GLN A 174 -27.37 -15.03 -32.05
CA GLN A 174 -28.67 -14.79 -31.40
C GLN A 174 -28.58 -14.58 -29.87
N ASP A 175 -27.51 -15.03 -29.20
CA ASP A 175 -27.35 -14.96 -27.74
C ASP A 175 -26.34 -13.88 -27.28
N ALA A 176 -25.68 -13.18 -28.21
CA ALA A 176 -24.74 -12.11 -27.88
C ALA A 176 -25.48 -10.84 -27.47
N ILE A 177 -25.34 -10.44 -26.21
CA ILE A 177 -25.96 -9.24 -25.66
C ILE A 177 -25.43 -8.01 -26.45
N PRO A 178 -26.31 -7.18 -27.06
CA PRO A 178 -25.88 -6.03 -27.83
C PRO A 178 -25.05 -5.04 -26.99
N PHE A 179 -24.03 -4.40 -27.58
CA PHE A 179 -23.20 -3.39 -26.90
C PHE A 179 -24.03 -2.25 -26.28
N SER A 180 -25.11 -1.85 -26.94
CA SER A 180 -26.01 -0.79 -26.51
C SER A 180 -27.10 -1.25 -25.52
N SER A 181 -27.13 -2.54 -25.18
CA SER A 181 -28.06 -3.06 -24.18
C SER A 181 -27.82 -2.41 -22.81
N LEU A 182 -28.89 -2.34 -22.02
CA LEU A 182 -28.84 -1.82 -20.66
C LEU A 182 -27.93 -2.67 -19.75
N GLU A 183 -27.93 -3.99 -19.92
CA GLU A 183 -27.09 -4.91 -19.14
C GLU A 183 -25.60 -4.68 -19.41
N GLN A 184 -25.19 -4.64 -20.69
CA GLN A 184 -23.79 -4.41 -21.05
C GLN A 184 -23.32 -3.01 -20.65
N ARG A 185 -24.19 -2.01 -20.77
CA ARG A 185 -23.88 -0.64 -20.33
C ARG A 185 -23.67 -0.57 -18.82
N ARG A 186 -24.53 -1.20 -18.03
CA ARG A 186 -24.39 -1.29 -16.57
C ARG A 186 -23.12 -2.05 -16.15
N LEU A 187 -22.77 -3.12 -16.87
CA LEU A 187 -21.51 -3.84 -16.67
C LEU A 187 -20.30 -2.94 -16.91
N ARG A 188 -20.26 -2.18 -18.01
CA ARG A 188 -19.19 -1.22 -18.28
C ARG A 188 -19.10 -0.13 -17.22
N LEU A 189 -20.23 0.35 -16.70
CA LEU A 189 -20.25 1.31 -15.60
C LEU A 189 -19.61 0.76 -14.33
N LEU A 190 -19.91 -0.49 -13.97
CA LEU A 190 -19.30 -1.16 -12.81
C LEU A 190 -17.79 -1.37 -13.01
N GLN A 191 -17.38 -1.82 -14.20
CA GLN A 191 -15.96 -1.98 -14.53
C GLN A 191 -15.22 -0.64 -14.48
N LEU A 192 -15.81 0.43 -15.02
CA LEU A 192 -15.22 1.76 -14.99
C LEU A 192 -15.15 2.32 -13.56
N TYR A 193 -16.17 2.08 -12.74
CA TYR A 193 -16.15 2.43 -11.32
C TYR A 193 -14.99 1.75 -10.57
N LEU A 194 -14.80 0.45 -10.78
CA LEU A 194 -13.68 -0.30 -10.20
C LEU A 194 -12.33 0.23 -10.71
N SER A 195 -12.22 0.47 -12.02
CA SER A 195 -11.02 1.06 -12.62
C SER A 195 -10.69 2.42 -12.01
N GLU A 196 -11.65 3.33 -11.87
CA GLU A 196 -11.42 4.66 -11.29
C GLU A 196 -10.91 4.55 -9.85
N ARG A 197 -11.51 3.68 -9.01
CA ARG A 197 -11.06 3.47 -7.62
C ARG A 197 -9.62 2.98 -7.55
N LEU A 198 -9.31 1.98 -8.38
CA LEU A 198 -7.98 1.39 -8.43
C LEU A 198 -6.93 2.40 -8.91
N HIS A 199 -7.24 3.19 -9.94
CA HIS A 199 -6.30 4.19 -10.46
C HIS A 199 -6.12 5.39 -9.53
N ILE A 200 -7.09 5.73 -8.68
CA ILE A 200 -6.89 6.73 -7.62
C ILE A 200 -5.77 6.30 -6.67
N LEU A 201 -5.76 5.03 -6.23
CA LEU A 201 -4.69 4.49 -5.38
C LEU A 201 -3.34 4.53 -6.11
N LYS A 202 -3.31 4.12 -7.38
CA LYS A 202 -2.09 4.16 -8.20
C LYS A 202 -1.54 5.57 -8.41
N VAL A 203 -2.42 6.55 -8.67
CA VAL A 203 -2.01 7.96 -8.79
C VAL A 203 -1.47 8.47 -7.46
N GLY A 204 -2.14 8.15 -6.34
CA GLY A 204 -1.65 8.51 -5.01
C GLY A 204 -0.26 7.93 -4.73
N GLU A 205 -0.07 6.65 -5.01
CA GLU A 205 1.23 5.96 -4.89
C GLU A 205 2.30 6.63 -5.76
N ALA A 206 2.01 6.83 -7.04
CA ALA A 206 2.92 7.46 -7.98
C ALA A 206 3.39 8.84 -7.53
N VAL A 207 2.45 9.69 -7.11
CA VAL A 207 2.72 11.06 -6.67
C VAL A 207 3.57 11.06 -5.39
N ILE A 208 3.30 10.15 -4.44
CA ILE A 208 4.03 10.08 -3.16
C ILE A 208 5.45 9.53 -3.35
N VAL A 209 5.61 8.41 -4.07
CA VAL A 209 6.93 7.79 -4.34
C VAL A 209 7.85 8.79 -5.04
N THR A 210 7.30 9.48 -6.04
CA THR A 210 7.99 10.53 -6.78
C THR A 210 8.48 11.66 -5.87
N ALA A 211 7.67 12.09 -4.90
CA ALA A 211 8.07 13.14 -3.96
C ALA A 211 9.18 12.69 -2.99
N MET A 212 9.20 11.41 -2.61
CA MET A 212 10.20 10.84 -1.71
C MET A 212 11.57 10.62 -2.35
N ALA A 213 11.63 10.32 -3.66
CA ALA A 213 12.90 10.16 -4.38
C ALA A 213 13.73 11.46 -4.36
N ASP A 214 13.07 12.61 -4.52
CA ASP A 214 13.73 13.92 -4.60
C ASP A 214 14.34 14.41 -3.28
N GLU A 215 13.74 14.08 -2.12
CA GLU A 215 14.33 14.45 -0.82
C GLU A 215 15.72 13.84 -0.63
N LYS A 216 15.97 12.67 -1.25
CA LYS A 216 17.27 12.00 -1.21
C LYS A 216 18.22 12.51 -2.30
N ASP A 217 17.71 12.88 -3.49
CA ASP A 217 18.50 13.51 -4.56
C ASP A 217 19.04 14.90 -4.16
N VAL A 218 18.22 15.71 -3.48
CA VAL A 218 18.64 17.02 -2.96
C VAL A 218 19.68 16.88 -1.85
N ALA A 219 19.58 15.83 -1.03
CA ALA A 219 20.56 15.52 0.01
C ALA A 219 21.90 15.00 -0.55
N SER A 220 21.89 14.32 -1.70
CA SER A 220 23.07 13.72 -2.34
C SER A 220 23.77 14.65 -3.35
N GLY A 221 23.17 15.79 -3.72
CA GLY A 221 23.79 16.83 -4.55
C GLY A 221 23.89 16.48 -6.05
N ALA A 222 23.19 15.46 -6.52
CA ALA A 222 23.21 15.01 -7.91
C ALA A 222 22.09 15.67 -8.73
N SER A 223 22.31 16.87 -9.27
CA SER A 223 21.36 17.53 -10.18
C SER A 223 21.77 17.34 -11.64
N ASN A 224 21.27 16.30 -12.31
CA ASN A 224 21.30 16.21 -13.79
C ASN A 224 19.91 16.60 -14.34
N ASP A 225 19.91 17.54 -15.28
CA ASP A 225 18.77 18.43 -15.64
C ASP A 225 17.87 17.89 -16.78
N GLU A 226 18.02 16.62 -17.20
CA GLU A 226 17.35 16.11 -18.42
C GLU A 226 16.19 15.12 -18.17
N THR A 227 16.02 14.55 -16.97
CA THR A 227 14.94 13.58 -16.64
C THR A 227 14.06 14.02 -15.46
N VAL A 228 14.04 15.32 -15.17
CA VAL A 228 13.44 15.85 -13.94
C VAL A 228 11.91 15.81 -14.00
N VAL A 229 11.34 14.97 -13.14
CA VAL A 229 9.91 14.93 -12.80
C VAL A 229 9.35 16.36 -12.66
N PRO A 230 8.16 16.65 -13.21
CA PRO A 230 7.53 17.96 -13.08
C PRO A 230 7.42 18.44 -11.62
N SER A 231 7.89 19.66 -11.34
CA SER A 231 7.95 20.19 -9.96
C SER A 231 6.61 20.20 -9.25
N TRP A 232 5.51 20.38 -9.99
CA TRP A 232 4.17 20.45 -9.43
C TRP A 232 3.66 19.09 -8.93
N ILE A 233 4.09 17.97 -9.53
CA ILE A 233 3.76 16.61 -9.04
C ILE A 233 4.44 16.39 -7.70
N ARG A 234 5.69 16.82 -7.60
CA ARG A 234 6.49 16.75 -6.38
C ARG A 234 5.92 17.61 -5.26
N GLU A 235 5.51 18.84 -5.57
CA GLU A 235 4.84 19.73 -4.63
C GLU A 235 3.53 19.12 -4.10
N LEU A 236 2.74 18.50 -4.99
CA LEU A 236 1.53 17.78 -4.60
C LEU A 236 1.84 16.61 -3.67
N GLY A 237 2.83 15.78 -4.01
CA GLY A 237 3.23 14.64 -3.17
C GLY A 237 3.74 15.04 -1.79
N ARG A 238 4.54 16.11 -1.70
CA ARG A 238 4.98 16.67 -0.40
C ARG A 238 3.80 17.15 0.43
N ALA A 239 2.85 17.86 -0.19
CA ALA A 239 1.65 18.33 0.50
C ALA A 239 0.79 17.17 1.02
N LEU A 240 0.70 16.05 0.28
CA LEU A 240 0.01 14.84 0.72
C LEU A 240 0.74 14.17 1.89
N ILE A 241 2.07 14.02 1.81
CA ILE A 241 2.88 13.44 2.90
C ILE A 241 2.72 14.26 4.19
N GLU A 242 2.83 15.59 4.10
CA GLU A 242 2.66 16.50 5.24
C GLU A 242 1.24 16.40 5.84
N PHE A 243 0.22 16.33 4.98
CA PHE A 243 -1.17 16.14 5.42
C PHE A 243 -1.35 14.80 6.15
N HIS A 244 -0.82 13.69 5.61
CA HIS A 244 -0.90 12.37 6.24
C HIS A 244 -0.11 12.30 7.56
N ALA A 245 0.99 13.04 7.68
CA ALA A 245 1.77 13.13 8.90
C ALA A 245 1.07 13.95 10.00
N THR A 246 0.50 15.12 9.64
CA THR A 246 -0.15 16.03 10.60
C THR A 246 -1.48 15.50 11.15
N ASP A 247 -2.20 14.66 10.41
CA ASP A 247 -3.45 14.02 10.85
C ASP A 247 -3.24 13.14 12.11
N SER A 248 -2.01 12.71 12.39
CA SER A 248 -1.64 11.99 13.63
C SER A 248 -1.62 12.86 14.90
N SER A 249 -1.52 14.19 14.76
CA SER A 249 -1.31 15.13 15.89
C SER A 249 -2.62 15.67 16.50
N THR A 250 -3.71 15.69 15.73
CA THR A 250 -5.02 16.12 16.21
C THR A 250 -5.81 14.94 16.76
N ALA A 251 -5.99 14.88 18.09
CA ALA A 251 -6.62 13.79 18.86
C ALA A 251 -8.07 13.39 18.48
N LYS A 252 -8.65 13.92 17.40
CA LYS A 252 -10.02 13.66 16.95
C LYS A 252 -10.13 12.97 15.58
N LYS A 253 -9.05 12.86 14.81
CA LYS A 253 -9.06 12.17 13.51
C LYS A 253 -8.19 10.91 13.57
N PRO A 254 -8.65 9.77 13.02
CA PRO A 254 -7.81 8.59 12.92
C PRO A 254 -6.67 8.86 11.95
N SER A 255 -5.45 8.40 12.29
CA SER A 255 -4.28 8.60 11.42
C SER A 255 -4.47 7.93 10.05
N PHE A 256 -3.72 8.40 9.06
CA PHE A 256 -3.71 7.81 7.71
C PHE A 256 -3.46 6.29 7.73
N LEU A 257 -2.51 5.83 8.56
CA LEU A 257 -2.22 4.41 8.75
C LEU A 257 -3.41 3.64 9.36
N SER A 258 -4.07 4.20 10.38
CA SER A 258 -5.28 3.57 10.95
C SER A 258 -6.41 3.42 9.94
N HIS A 259 -6.60 4.41 9.06
CA HIS A 259 -7.57 4.31 7.97
C HIS A 259 -7.18 3.26 6.94
N GLY A 260 -5.90 3.16 6.56
CA GLY A 260 -5.42 2.14 5.64
C GLY A 260 -5.61 0.71 6.18
N VAL A 261 -5.33 0.47 7.47
CA VAL A 261 -5.61 -0.84 8.11
C VAL A 261 -7.11 -1.17 8.07
N ARG A 262 -7.97 -0.18 8.36
CA ARG A 262 -9.43 -0.37 8.25
C ARG A 262 -9.86 -0.63 6.81
N ALA A 263 -9.24 0.03 5.84
CA ALA A 263 -9.54 -0.19 4.43
C ALA A 263 -9.22 -1.64 4.02
N LEU A 264 -8.07 -2.18 4.44
CA LEU A 264 -7.72 -3.58 4.21
C LEU A 264 -8.75 -4.54 4.82
N GLN A 265 -9.15 -4.31 6.07
CA GLN A 265 -10.21 -5.10 6.73
C GLN A 265 -11.49 -5.12 5.90
N VAL A 266 -11.93 -3.95 5.41
CA VAL A 266 -13.14 -3.84 4.58
C VAL A 266 -12.99 -4.61 3.27
N ARG A 267 -11.83 -4.56 2.58
CA ARG A 267 -11.64 -5.29 1.32
C ARG A 267 -11.70 -6.81 1.50
N LEU A 268 -11.08 -7.32 2.56
CA LEU A 268 -11.08 -8.76 2.85
C LEU A 268 -12.43 -9.23 3.39
N ASP A 269 -13.07 -8.47 4.28
CA ASP A 269 -14.43 -8.78 4.73
C ASP A 269 -15.43 -8.74 3.55
N ASN A 270 -15.23 -7.84 2.60
CA ASN A 270 -16.06 -7.82 1.39
C ASN A 270 -15.85 -9.10 0.57
N LEU A 271 -14.61 -9.58 0.38
CA LEU A 271 -14.34 -10.82 -0.35
C LEU A 271 -15.10 -12.03 0.24
N ASP A 272 -15.21 -12.10 1.57
CA ASP A 272 -15.97 -13.16 2.25
C ASP A 272 -17.49 -13.03 2.04
N ASN A 273 -17.99 -11.80 1.91
CA ASN A 273 -19.42 -11.50 1.77
C ASN A 273 -19.91 -11.40 0.32
N GLY A 274 -19.00 -11.27 -0.65
CA GLY A 274 -19.28 -11.00 -2.06
C GLY A 274 -19.66 -9.53 -2.37
N SER A 275 -19.76 -9.19 -3.65
CA SER A 275 -20.06 -7.82 -4.10
C SER A 275 -21.49 -7.36 -3.79
N GLY A 276 -22.42 -8.33 -3.70
CA GLY A 276 -23.86 -8.07 -3.63
C GLY A 276 -24.51 -7.65 -4.95
N TRP A 277 -23.76 -7.55 -6.05
CA TRP A 277 -24.28 -7.19 -7.39
C TRP A 277 -24.89 -8.36 -8.14
N CYS A 278 -24.48 -9.59 -7.83
CA CYS A 278 -25.03 -10.79 -8.43
C CYS A 278 -26.21 -11.33 -7.61
N SER A 279 -27.44 -11.11 -8.08
CA SER A 279 -28.61 -11.80 -7.51
C SER A 279 -28.65 -13.27 -7.99
N ALA A 280 -29.18 -14.17 -7.15
CA ALA A 280 -29.16 -15.63 -7.35
C ALA A 280 -29.86 -16.14 -8.63
N GLU A 281 -30.55 -15.28 -9.38
CA GLU A 281 -31.42 -15.67 -10.49
C GLU A 281 -30.91 -15.18 -11.86
N ALA A 282 -29.89 -14.31 -11.91
CA ALA A 282 -29.31 -13.79 -13.17
C ALA A 282 -27.88 -13.20 -13.01
N GLY A 283 -27.11 -13.65 -12.01
CA GLY A 283 -25.80 -13.08 -11.72
C GLY A 283 -24.78 -13.28 -12.85
N ASN A 284 -24.20 -12.18 -13.35
CA ASN A 284 -23.10 -12.25 -14.29
C ASN A 284 -21.80 -12.56 -13.52
N LEU A 285 -21.44 -13.85 -13.48
CA LEU A 285 -20.25 -14.36 -12.79
C LEU A 285 -18.97 -13.61 -13.18
N GLU A 286 -18.88 -13.13 -14.42
CA GLU A 286 -17.73 -12.36 -14.91
C GLU A 286 -17.53 -11.05 -14.15
N VAL A 287 -18.62 -10.38 -13.76
CA VAL A 287 -18.56 -9.12 -13.00
C VAL A 287 -18.08 -9.38 -11.58
N GLU A 288 -18.52 -10.49 -10.97
CA GLU A 288 -18.06 -10.90 -9.64
C GLU A 288 -16.57 -11.22 -9.66
N ASP A 289 -16.10 -11.91 -10.70
CA ASP A 289 -14.69 -12.25 -10.86
C ASP A 289 -13.81 -11.00 -11.01
N VAL A 290 -14.23 -10.05 -11.84
CA VAL A 290 -13.55 -8.75 -12.01
C VAL A 290 -13.56 -7.96 -10.70
N TRP A 291 -14.69 -7.94 -9.99
CA TRP A 291 -14.80 -7.27 -8.71
C TRP A 291 -13.88 -7.87 -7.65
N ALA A 292 -13.84 -9.20 -7.54
CA ALA A 292 -12.99 -9.90 -6.58
C ALA A 292 -11.50 -9.69 -6.91
N GLN A 293 -11.13 -9.74 -8.19
CA GLN A 293 -9.78 -9.41 -8.66
C GLN A 293 -9.40 -7.97 -8.27
N ASN A 294 -10.35 -7.03 -8.40
CA ASN A 294 -10.14 -5.65 -8.00
C ASN A 294 -9.97 -5.50 -6.48
N GLN A 295 -10.70 -6.25 -5.64
CA GLN A 295 -10.49 -6.23 -4.18
C GLN A 295 -9.06 -6.66 -3.80
N ILE A 296 -8.56 -7.75 -4.41
CA ILE A 296 -7.19 -8.25 -4.18
C ILE A 296 -6.16 -7.23 -4.65
N THR A 297 -6.38 -6.63 -5.82
CA THR A 297 -5.44 -5.64 -6.38
C THR A 297 -5.44 -4.34 -5.55
N GLU A 298 -6.60 -3.86 -5.10
CA GLU A 298 -6.67 -2.75 -4.15
C GLU A 298 -5.96 -3.09 -2.84
N THR A 299 -6.07 -4.33 -2.34
CA THR A 299 -5.36 -4.77 -1.12
C THR A 299 -3.84 -4.65 -1.29
N VAL A 300 -3.30 -5.06 -2.44
CA VAL A 300 -1.86 -4.90 -2.77
C VAL A 300 -1.48 -3.42 -2.77
N LEU A 301 -2.23 -2.57 -3.47
CA LEU A 301 -1.94 -1.13 -3.57
C LEU A 301 -2.02 -0.42 -2.20
N ILE A 302 -3.00 -0.80 -1.37
CA ILE A 302 -3.12 -0.27 0.00
C ILE A 302 -1.92 -0.69 0.84
N MET A 303 -1.49 -1.96 0.77
CA MET A 303 -0.29 -2.43 1.46
C MET A 303 0.97 -1.66 1.03
N ARG A 304 1.14 -1.39 -0.27
CA ARG A 304 2.26 -0.59 -0.78
C ARG A 304 2.24 0.85 -0.26
N LEU A 305 1.09 1.51 -0.30
CA LEU A 305 0.93 2.86 0.27
C LEU A 305 1.22 2.89 1.78
N LEU A 306 0.73 1.90 2.53
CA LEU A 306 1.06 1.76 3.95
C LEU A 306 2.57 1.60 4.15
N PHE A 307 3.21 0.72 3.38
CA PHE A 307 4.65 0.48 3.45
C PHE A 307 5.44 1.76 3.20
N ILE A 308 5.12 2.53 2.15
CA ILE A 308 5.80 3.79 1.83
C ILE A 308 5.72 4.80 2.99
N HIS A 309 4.54 4.91 3.61
CA HIS A 309 4.35 5.81 4.76
C HIS A 309 5.05 5.31 6.04
N ILE A 310 5.13 4.00 6.24
CA ILE A 310 5.85 3.40 7.35
C ILE A 310 7.36 3.56 7.15
N ASP A 311 7.87 3.35 5.94
CA ASP A 311 9.29 3.49 5.60
C ASP A 311 9.79 4.94 5.70
N ALA A 312 8.90 5.92 5.54
CA ALA A 312 9.22 7.34 5.70
C ALA A 312 10.04 7.62 6.99
N PRO A 313 11.01 8.55 6.95
CA PRO A 313 11.80 8.95 8.11
C PRO A 313 10.93 9.74 9.10
N SER A 314 10.11 9.02 9.83
CA SER A 314 9.20 9.48 10.86
C SER A 314 9.42 8.66 12.14
N GLY A 315 8.95 9.17 13.27
CA GLY A 315 8.99 8.44 14.54
C GLY A 315 8.06 7.22 14.52
N PHE A 316 7.93 6.54 15.67
CA PHE A 316 7.05 5.39 15.79
C PHE A 316 5.61 5.70 15.39
N ALA A 317 4.98 4.74 14.70
CA ALA A 317 3.53 4.71 14.65
C ALA A 317 2.97 4.60 16.07
N SER A 318 1.81 5.23 16.32
CA SER A 318 1.15 5.12 17.63
C SER A 318 0.88 3.65 17.99
N SER A 319 0.93 3.30 19.28
CA SER A 319 0.57 1.97 19.78
C SER A 319 -0.76 1.46 19.21
N ALA A 320 -1.75 2.35 19.06
CA ALA A 320 -3.06 2.01 18.51
C ALA A 320 -3.00 1.54 17.05
N VAL A 321 -2.13 2.13 16.22
CA VAL A 321 -1.90 1.70 14.83
C VAL A 321 -1.21 0.35 14.80
N ILE A 322 -0.17 0.16 15.61
CA ILE A 322 0.59 -1.08 15.68
C ILE A 322 -0.33 -2.23 16.11
N LEU A 323 -1.09 -2.07 17.21
CA LEU A 323 -2.07 -3.08 17.63
C LEU A 323 -3.16 -3.32 16.59
N ALA A 324 -3.66 -2.27 15.93
CA ALA A 324 -4.66 -2.44 14.88
C ALA A 324 -4.13 -3.31 13.73
N TRP A 325 -2.87 -3.12 13.32
CA TRP A 325 -2.22 -3.94 12.31
C TRP A 325 -2.04 -5.38 12.77
N TYR A 326 -1.46 -5.62 13.96
CA TYR A 326 -1.20 -6.98 14.42
C TYR A 326 -2.48 -7.77 14.72
N ARG A 327 -3.52 -7.12 15.26
CA ARG A 327 -4.87 -7.73 15.38
C ARG A 327 -5.46 -8.07 14.02
N PHE A 328 -5.28 -7.19 13.04
CA PHE A 328 -5.74 -7.41 11.68
C PHE A 328 -5.09 -8.64 11.05
N ILE A 329 -3.76 -8.72 11.01
CA ILE A 329 -3.08 -9.87 10.40
C ILE A 329 -3.33 -11.15 11.21
N HIS A 330 -3.46 -11.06 12.53
CA HIS A 330 -3.81 -12.21 13.38
C HIS A 330 -5.20 -12.76 13.06
N LYS A 331 -6.20 -11.90 12.83
CA LYS A 331 -7.57 -12.30 12.41
C LYS A 331 -7.53 -13.16 11.13
N TYR A 332 -6.61 -12.87 10.22
CA TYR A 332 -6.44 -13.60 8.95
C TYR A 332 -5.28 -14.60 8.98
N ASP A 333 -4.88 -15.09 10.16
CA ASP A 333 -3.85 -16.14 10.32
C ASP A 333 -2.51 -15.80 9.62
N PHE A 334 -2.13 -14.52 9.68
CA PHE A 334 -0.97 -13.96 8.98
C PHE A 334 -0.95 -14.27 7.48
N PHE A 335 -2.11 -14.46 6.85
CA PHE A 335 -2.27 -14.88 5.47
C PHE A 335 -1.59 -16.23 5.14
N SER A 336 -1.24 -17.03 6.14
CA SER A 336 -0.56 -18.32 5.95
C SER A 336 -1.40 -19.28 5.10
N ASN A 337 -2.72 -19.25 5.30
CA ASN A 337 -3.69 -20.09 4.62
C ASN A 337 -4.60 -19.30 3.65
N PHE A 338 -4.17 -18.12 3.22
CA PHE A 338 -4.98 -17.28 2.33
C PHE A 338 -5.09 -17.90 0.93
N GLN A 339 -6.29 -18.37 0.57
CA GLN A 339 -6.58 -18.97 -0.72
C GLN A 339 -7.72 -18.23 -1.41
N PRO A 340 -7.42 -17.34 -2.38
CA PRO A 340 -8.45 -16.66 -3.13
C PRO A 340 -9.19 -17.63 -4.05
N THR A 341 -10.47 -17.34 -4.31
CA THR A 341 -11.38 -18.23 -5.04
C THR A 341 -11.00 -18.41 -6.51
N ASN A 342 -10.46 -17.36 -7.15
CA ASN A 342 -10.14 -17.39 -8.57
C ASN A 342 -8.65 -17.67 -8.84
N PRO A 343 -8.31 -18.53 -9.83
CA PRO A 343 -6.92 -18.84 -10.16
C PRO A 343 -6.06 -17.62 -10.50
N SER A 344 -6.61 -16.61 -11.19
CA SER A 344 -5.89 -15.37 -11.51
C SER A 344 -5.45 -14.58 -10.27
N GLN A 345 -6.17 -14.76 -9.15
CA GLN A 345 -5.85 -14.10 -7.88
C GLN A 345 -4.74 -14.83 -7.13
N GLN A 346 -4.53 -16.13 -7.41
CA GLN A 346 -3.50 -16.94 -6.74
C GLN A 346 -2.09 -16.44 -7.06
N GLU A 347 -1.91 -15.83 -8.25
CA GLU A 347 -0.63 -15.23 -8.67
C GLU A 347 -0.23 -14.04 -7.79
N LEU A 348 -1.19 -13.35 -7.16
CA LEU A 348 -0.93 -12.19 -6.30
C LEU A 348 -0.67 -12.57 -4.82
N VAL A 349 -0.94 -13.81 -4.43
CA VAL A 349 -0.80 -14.27 -3.03
C VAL A 349 0.64 -14.15 -2.51
N PRO A 350 1.69 -14.58 -3.25
CA PRO A 350 3.07 -14.43 -2.77
C PRO A 350 3.45 -12.97 -2.53
N LEU A 351 3.01 -12.05 -3.40
CA LEU A 351 3.24 -10.62 -3.24
C LEU A 351 2.53 -10.07 -2.00
N LEU A 352 1.26 -10.46 -1.77
CA LEU A 352 0.51 -10.07 -0.56
C LEU A 352 1.20 -10.54 0.72
N GLN A 353 1.63 -11.80 0.77
CA GLN A 353 2.36 -12.36 1.91
C GLN A 353 3.69 -11.63 2.13
N SER A 354 4.38 -11.27 1.05
CA SER A 354 5.64 -10.51 1.10
C SER A 354 5.45 -9.11 1.65
N LEU A 355 4.45 -8.38 1.14
CA LEU A 355 4.11 -7.04 1.62
C LEU A 355 3.65 -7.08 3.10
N MET A 356 2.84 -8.06 3.48
CA MET A 356 2.42 -8.23 4.87
C MET A 356 3.60 -8.49 5.80
N ALA A 357 4.50 -9.41 5.44
CA ALA A 357 5.69 -9.72 6.22
C ALA A 357 6.59 -8.49 6.40
N ILE A 358 6.83 -7.73 5.32
CA ILE A 358 7.71 -6.56 5.40
C ILE A 358 7.07 -5.38 6.14
N ILE A 359 5.77 -5.12 5.95
CA ILE A 359 5.05 -4.09 6.72
C ILE A 359 5.11 -4.42 8.21
N SER A 360 4.90 -5.69 8.57
CA SER A 360 4.99 -6.15 9.96
C SER A 360 6.39 -5.93 10.53
N LEU A 361 7.45 -6.21 9.77
CA LEU A 361 8.83 -5.91 10.21
C LEU A 361 9.05 -4.40 10.39
N CYS A 362 8.73 -3.60 9.37
CA CYS A 362 9.02 -2.18 9.33
C CYS A 362 8.21 -1.36 10.35
N LEU A 363 7.01 -1.82 10.74
CA LEU A 363 6.22 -1.20 11.81
C LEU A 363 6.91 -1.24 13.18
N LEU A 364 7.70 -2.27 13.46
CA LEU A 364 8.45 -2.38 14.70
C LEU A 364 9.62 -1.40 14.76
N LYS A 365 10.05 -0.84 13.61
CA LYS A 365 11.16 0.12 13.52
C LYS A 365 12.37 -0.33 14.35
N LEU A 366 12.81 -1.57 14.11
CA LEU A 366 13.77 -2.29 14.95
C LEU A 366 14.96 -1.45 15.43
N PRO A 367 15.71 -0.72 14.57
CA PRO A 367 16.84 0.08 15.03
C PRO A 367 16.45 1.17 16.03
N GLN A 368 15.35 1.87 15.77
CA GLN A 368 14.83 2.93 16.63
C GLN A 368 14.34 2.35 17.97
N ALA A 369 13.73 1.16 17.94
CA ALA A 369 13.29 0.47 19.16
C ALA A 369 14.49 0.10 20.04
N LEU A 370 15.57 -0.43 19.44
CA LEU A 370 16.81 -0.76 20.15
C LEU A 370 17.52 0.48 20.69
N GLU A 371 17.60 1.56 19.91
CA GLU A 371 18.18 2.84 20.33
C GLU A 371 17.39 3.43 21.51
N GLN A 372 16.06 3.34 21.49
CA GLN A 372 15.22 3.87 22.56
C GLN A 372 15.35 3.08 23.88
N LEU A 373 15.56 1.77 23.79
CA LEU A 373 15.82 0.90 24.95
C LEU A 373 17.16 1.22 25.60
N THR A 374 18.19 1.47 24.78
CA THR A 374 19.58 1.66 25.23
C THR A 374 19.90 3.09 25.66
N THR A 375 19.40 4.10 24.95
CA THR A 375 19.67 5.52 25.20
C THR A 375 18.75 6.06 26.31
N ASP A 376 19.02 7.25 26.86
CA ASP A 376 18.21 7.89 27.93
C ASP A 376 17.38 9.11 27.47
N SER A 377 17.02 9.20 26.18
CA SER A 377 16.38 10.39 25.57
C SER A 377 15.01 10.77 26.18
N VAL A 378 14.57 12.01 25.97
CA VAL A 378 13.45 12.66 26.71
C VAL A 378 12.10 12.61 25.96
N ASP A 379 12.07 12.49 24.63
CA ASP A 379 10.84 12.45 23.82
C ASP A 379 10.25 11.03 23.73
N ARG A 380 9.65 10.56 24.84
CA ARG A 380 9.36 9.14 25.08
C ARG A 380 7.89 8.76 25.18
N SER A 381 6.97 9.70 25.02
CA SER A 381 5.54 9.48 25.32
C SER A 381 4.72 8.81 24.20
N SER A 382 5.32 8.51 23.04
CA SER A 382 4.58 7.97 21.87
C SER A 382 5.07 6.60 21.37
N SER A 383 6.05 5.98 22.03
CA SER A 383 6.59 4.69 21.58
C SER A 383 5.87 3.50 22.17
N TYR A 384 5.57 2.52 21.33
CA TYR A 384 4.87 1.30 21.70
C TYR A 384 5.66 0.40 22.66
N VAL A 385 6.99 0.48 22.65
CA VAL A 385 7.88 -0.34 23.50
C VAL A 385 7.74 0.01 24.98
N LEU A 386 7.28 1.23 25.31
CA LEU A 386 7.04 1.67 26.68
C LEU A 386 5.56 1.58 27.07
N ASP A 387 4.69 1.20 26.14
CA ASP A 387 3.27 1.00 26.39
C ASP A 387 3.04 -0.46 26.81
N LEU A 388 2.76 -0.65 28.11
CA LEU A 388 2.57 -1.96 28.72
C LEU A 388 1.41 -2.73 28.07
N GLN A 389 0.31 -2.05 27.74
CA GLN A 389 -0.86 -2.71 27.13
C GLN A 389 -0.50 -3.18 25.72
N CYS A 390 0.15 -2.31 24.95
CA CYS A 390 0.59 -2.64 23.59
C CYS A 390 1.58 -3.81 23.59
N THR A 391 2.58 -3.75 24.45
CA THR A 391 3.63 -4.77 24.53
C THR A 391 3.10 -6.13 24.95
N ASN A 392 2.21 -6.19 25.95
CA ASN A 392 1.62 -7.44 26.41
C ASN A 392 0.79 -8.11 25.31
N GLU A 393 -0.06 -7.34 24.64
CA GLU A 393 -0.88 -7.87 23.56
C GLU A 393 -0.08 -8.29 22.34
N LEU A 394 0.96 -7.53 21.95
CA LEU A 394 1.91 -7.95 20.92
C LEU A 394 2.59 -9.25 21.29
N ASN A 395 3.05 -9.38 22.54
CA ASN A 395 3.70 -10.59 23.02
C ASN A 395 2.76 -11.81 22.90
N THR A 396 1.48 -11.66 23.27
CA THR A 396 0.49 -12.73 23.12
C THR A 396 0.31 -13.14 21.66
N ILE A 397 0.14 -12.17 20.76
CA ILE A 397 0.00 -12.42 19.31
C ILE A 397 1.24 -13.15 18.76
N PHE A 398 2.44 -12.76 19.18
CA PHE A 398 3.68 -13.39 18.73
C PHE A 398 3.90 -14.79 19.29
N ILE A 399 3.52 -15.04 20.55
CA ILE A 399 3.55 -16.39 21.13
C ILE A 399 2.58 -17.31 20.39
N GLU A 400 1.38 -16.84 20.07
CA GLU A 400 0.41 -17.59 19.29
C GLU A 400 0.95 -17.90 17.88
N ALA A 401 1.50 -16.91 17.18
CA ALA A 401 2.15 -17.09 15.87
C ALA A 401 3.32 -18.09 15.93
N ALA A 402 4.15 -18.01 16.97
CA ALA A 402 5.27 -18.91 17.21
C ALA A 402 4.80 -20.35 17.48
N SER A 403 3.70 -20.53 18.20
CA SER A 403 3.10 -21.84 18.48
C SER A 403 2.50 -22.51 17.23
N GLN A 404 1.98 -21.70 16.31
CA GLN A 404 1.41 -22.16 15.03
C GLN A 404 2.48 -22.38 13.96
N GLY A 405 3.70 -21.88 14.15
CA GLY A 405 4.77 -21.93 13.15
C GLY A 405 4.49 -21.04 11.94
N ALA A 406 3.83 -19.89 12.14
CA ALA A 406 3.42 -18.98 11.08
C ALA A 406 4.63 -18.41 10.31
N VAL A 407 4.92 -18.98 9.14
CA VAL A 407 6.10 -18.64 8.32
C VAL A 407 6.10 -17.17 7.88
N THR A 408 4.93 -16.63 7.53
CA THR A 408 4.76 -15.25 7.07
C THR A 408 4.92 -14.21 8.19
N ALA A 409 4.78 -14.61 9.46
CA ALA A 409 5.01 -13.77 10.63
C ALA A 409 6.48 -13.75 11.08
N SER A 410 7.32 -14.63 10.53
CA SER A 410 8.67 -14.93 11.03
C SER A 410 9.59 -13.72 11.15
N LEU A 411 9.57 -12.78 10.19
CA LEU A 411 10.39 -11.57 10.23
C LEU A 411 10.04 -10.69 11.45
N ALA A 412 8.75 -10.43 11.67
CA ALA A 412 8.29 -9.62 12.79
C ALA A 412 8.46 -10.34 14.14
N LEU A 413 8.21 -11.65 14.17
CA LEU A 413 8.46 -12.49 15.34
C LEU A 413 9.94 -12.48 15.74
N PHE A 414 10.84 -12.57 14.76
CA PHE A 414 12.28 -12.52 15.00
C PHE A 414 12.73 -11.13 15.47
N ALA A 415 12.26 -10.06 14.82
CA ALA A 415 12.53 -8.70 15.27
C ALA A 415 12.04 -8.46 16.70
N TRP A 416 10.85 -8.95 17.05
CA TRP A 416 10.31 -8.84 18.40
C TRP A 416 11.14 -9.58 19.45
N SER A 417 11.62 -10.79 19.14
CA SER A 417 12.49 -11.53 20.07
C SER A 417 13.83 -10.84 20.29
N ILE A 418 14.39 -10.18 19.27
CA ILE A 418 15.58 -9.31 19.40
C ILE A 418 15.29 -8.13 20.34
N ILE A 419 14.17 -7.42 20.15
CA ILE A 419 13.75 -6.30 21.01
C ILE A 419 13.60 -6.76 22.46
N ALA A 420 12.91 -7.88 22.68
CA ALA A 420 12.69 -8.44 24.02
C ALA A 420 14.00 -8.88 24.69
N GLN A 421 14.92 -9.47 23.92
CA GLN A 421 16.24 -9.87 24.41
C GLN A 421 17.11 -8.65 24.77
N THR A 422 17.07 -7.58 23.98
CA THR A 422 17.75 -6.31 24.30
C THR A 422 17.15 -5.66 25.55
N LEU A 423 15.82 -5.65 25.68
CA LEU A 423 15.13 -5.19 26.89
C LEU A 423 15.63 -5.94 28.13
N ARG A 424 15.71 -7.27 28.06
CA ARG A 424 16.26 -8.10 29.15
C ARG A 424 17.70 -7.71 29.50
N GLY A 425 18.55 -7.48 28.50
CA GLY A 425 19.93 -7.02 28.70
C GLY A 425 19.97 -5.68 29.45
N VAL A 426 19.24 -4.67 28.96
CA VAL A 426 19.17 -3.34 29.57
C VAL A 426 18.66 -3.38 31.01
N VAL A 427 17.62 -4.18 31.30
CA VAL A 427 17.10 -4.35 32.66
C VAL A 427 18.12 -5.04 33.57
N SER A 428 18.85 -6.04 33.05
CA SER A 428 19.88 -6.75 33.82
C SER A 428 21.06 -5.84 34.18
N ASP A 429 21.53 -5.05 33.21
CA ASP A 429 22.61 -4.09 33.40
C ASP A 429 22.19 -2.97 34.36
N GLY A 430 20.98 -2.43 34.20
CA GLY A 430 20.43 -1.41 35.10
C GLY A 430 20.25 -1.91 36.54
N ARG A 431 19.85 -3.18 36.72
CA ARG A 431 19.81 -3.83 38.04
C ARG A 431 21.20 -3.96 38.64
N ALA A 432 22.20 -4.36 37.86
CA ALA A 432 23.58 -4.48 38.31
C ALA A 432 24.14 -3.11 38.73
N GLU A 433 23.91 -2.05 37.95
CA GLU A 433 24.33 -0.68 38.28
C GLU A 433 23.65 -0.17 39.55
N ARG A 434 22.32 -0.36 39.69
CA ARG A 434 21.57 -0.01 40.91
C ARG A 434 22.14 -0.72 42.13
N ASN A 435 22.45 -2.01 42.01
CA ASN A 435 23.02 -2.80 43.11
C ASN A 435 24.44 -2.34 43.47
N GLN A 436 25.27 -1.96 42.49
CA GLN A 436 26.60 -1.39 42.74
C GLN A 436 26.54 -0.04 43.44
N LEU A 437 25.61 0.83 43.06
CA LEU A 437 25.40 2.15 43.70
C LEU A 437 24.90 2.02 45.15
N VAL A 438 24.09 1.00 45.44
CA VAL A 438 23.58 0.72 46.80
C VAL A 438 24.62 0.02 47.67
N ALA A 439 25.51 -0.80 47.10
CA ALA A 439 26.58 -1.51 47.83
C ALA A 439 27.87 -0.67 48.03
N GLY A 440 28.10 0.35 47.19
CA GLY A 440 29.25 1.25 47.27
C GLY A 440 29.37 2.19 48.51
N PRO A 441 28.32 2.51 49.30
CA PRO A 441 28.47 3.40 50.45
C PRO A 441 29.04 2.73 51.72
N GLU A 442 29.10 1.41 51.81
CA GLU A 442 29.47 0.72 53.06
C GLU A 442 30.99 0.64 53.32
N PHE A 443 31.85 1.15 52.42
CA PHE A 443 33.32 1.06 52.57
C PHE A 443 34.08 2.40 52.59
N MET A 444 33.39 3.55 52.63
CA MET A 444 34.05 4.85 52.87
C MET A 444 33.23 5.72 53.83
N GLU A 445 33.20 5.32 55.10
CA GLU A 445 33.15 6.30 56.19
C GLU A 445 34.50 7.03 56.22
N ASP A 446 34.59 8.18 55.53
CA ASP A 446 35.33 9.28 56.13
C ASP A 446 34.76 10.63 55.69
N GLY A 447 34.52 11.46 56.70
CA GLY A 447 33.65 12.62 56.61
C GLY A 447 34.17 13.72 55.68
N SER A 448 33.31 14.17 54.78
CA SER A 448 33.18 15.61 54.51
C SER A 448 31.81 15.92 53.94
N SER A 449 31.07 16.71 54.69
CA SER A 449 29.82 17.32 54.27
C SER A 449 30.06 18.25 53.08
N ASN A 450 29.04 18.32 52.23
CA ASN A 450 28.72 19.44 51.34
C ASN A 450 29.33 19.34 49.92
N ARG A 451 28.60 18.69 49.00
CA ARG A 451 28.59 19.05 47.56
C ARG A 451 27.38 18.47 46.81
N GLU A 452 26.50 19.40 46.45
CA GLU A 452 25.80 19.53 45.16
C GLU A 452 24.63 18.56 44.84
N ALA A 453 23.42 19.13 44.93
CA ALA A 453 22.15 18.62 44.42
C ALA A 453 21.84 19.02 42.95
N PRO A 454 22.57 18.48 41.95
CA PRO A 454 22.01 18.22 40.62
C PRO A 454 21.84 16.72 40.30
N ARG A 455 22.51 15.82 41.05
CA ARG A 455 22.51 14.37 40.74
C ARG A 455 21.22 13.64 41.12
N GLN A 456 20.48 14.13 42.12
CA GLN A 456 19.29 13.44 42.64
C GLN A 456 18.10 13.45 41.65
N LEU A 457 17.95 14.51 40.83
CA LEU A 457 16.87 14.59 39.82
C LEU A 457 17.11 13.66 38.64
N SER A 458 18.37 13.49 38.22
CA SER A 458 18.76 12.54 37.16
C SER A 458 18.54 11.09 37.60
N ILE A 459 18.81 10.76 38.87
CA ILE A 459 18.64 9.41 39.43
C ILE A 459 17.15 9.01 39.55
N GLN A 460 16.26 9.96 39.86
CA GLN A 460 14.82 9.68 39.94
C GLN A 460 14.20 9.38 38.57
N GLY A 461 14.62 10.11 37.52
CA GLY A 461 14.17 9.86 36.15
C GLY A 461 14.61 8.51 35.60
N THR A 462 15.87 8.12 35.85
CA THR A 462 16.42 6.82 35.41
C THR A 462 15.81 5.65 36.18
N ALA A 463 15.58 5.78 37.49
CA ALA A 463 14.91 4.75 38.29
C ALA A 463 13.45 4.52 37.84
N ALA A 464 12.70 5.59 37.55
CA ALA A 464 11.33 5.47 37.05
C ALA A 464 11.28 4.81 35.65
N ARG A 465 12.29 5.04 34.80
CA ARG A 465 12.43 4.33 33.51
C ARG A 465 12.71 2.85 33.73
N LEU A 466 13.70 2.53 34.56
CA LEU A 466 14.07 1.14 34.83
C LEU A 466 12.88 0.35 35.37
N ASN A 467 12.11 0.92 36.30
CA ASN A 467 10.90 0.29 36.82
C ASN A 467 9.85 0.01 35.72
N ARG A 468 9.62 0.95 34.80
CA ARG A 468 8.71 0.71 33.66
C ARG A 468 9.20 -0.40 32.73
N LEU A 469 10.51 -0.44 32.45
CA LEU A 469 11.11 -1.50 31.64
C LEU A 469 11.05 -2.87 32.36
N GLU A 470 11.19 -2.87 33.69
CA GLU A 470 11.00 -4.06 34.52
C GLU A 470 9.56 -4.56 34.45
N GLU A 471 8.56 -3.69 34.56
CA GLU A 471 7.13 -4.03 34.41
C GLU A 471 6.83 -4.63 33.02
N VAL A 472 7.38 -4.03 31.96
CA VAL A 472 7.23 -4.54 30.59
C VAL A 472 7.90 -5.90 30.42
N LEU A 473 9.12 -6.08 30.94
CA LEU A 473 9.83 -7.35 30.87
C LEU A 473 9.08 -8.44 31.66
N GLU A 474 8.58 -8.11 32.85
CA GLU A 474 7.78 -9.03 33.67
C GLU A 474 6.54 -9.49 32.89
N ALA A 475 5.81 -8.57 32.27
CA ALA A 475 4.65 -8.91 31.44
C ALA A 475 4.99 -9.80 30.23
N ILE A 476 6.17 -9.65 29.63
CA ILE A 476 6.63 -10.55 28.56
C ILE A 476 6.94 -11.94 29.12
N THR A 477 7.57 -12.02 30.29
CA THR A 477 8.00 -13.29 30.91
C THR A 477 6.90 -14.02 31.67
N ASP A 478 5.86 -13.34 32.14
CA ASP A 478 4.70 -13.90 32.86
C ASP A 478 3.70 -14.55 31.90
N THR A 479 4.21 -15.42 31.04
CA THR A 479 3.45 -16.21 30.08
C THR A 479 3.44 -17.67 30.55
N PRO A 480 2.31 -18.41 30.45
CA PRO A 480 2.21 -19.80 30.89
C PRO A 480 2.92 -20.79 29.93
N LEU A 481 4.19 -20.56 29.61
CA LEU A 481 5.06 -21.46 28.86
C LEU A 481 6.03 -22.17 29.81
N GLU A 482 6.37 -23.44 29.50
CA GLU A 482 7.36 -24.20 30.27
C GLU A 482 8.80 -23.71 30.01
N GLU A 483 9.04 -23.21 28.79
CA GLU A 483 10.30 -22.61 28.36
C GLU A 483 10.24 -21.09 28.41
N ASP A 484 11.39 -20.43 28.38
CA ASP A 484 11.47 -18.96 28.36
C ASP A 484 10.80 -18.40 27.08
N PRO A 485 9.76 -17.53 27.19
CA PRO A 485 9.03 -17.02 26.03
C PRO A 485 9.91 -16.31 25.00
N ILE A 486 10.96 -15.61 25.44
CA ILE A 486 11.86 -14.88 24.52
C ILE A 486 12.68 -15.86 23.69
N GLU A 487 13.24 -16.88 24.33
CA GLU A 487 14.00 -17.95 23.66
C GLU A 487 13.10 -18.80 22.77
N PHE A 488 11.88 -19.12 23.23
CA PHE A 488 10.88 -19.84 22.46
C PHE A 488 10.53 -19.12 21.14
N MET A 489 10.26 -17.80 21.19
CA MET A 489 9.96 -17.01 20.00
C MET A 489 11.16 -16.96 19.04
N ALA A 490 12.38 -16.76 19.55
CA ALA A 490 13.59 -16.74 18.74
C ALA A 490 13.84 -18.11 18.05
N ASN A 491 13.73 -19.20 18.81
CA ASN A 491 13.89 -20.56 18.28
C ASN A 491 12.79 -20.91 17.28
N SER A 492 11.54 -20.51 17.52
CA SER A 492 10.45 -20.71 16.57
C SER A 492 10.70 -19.97 15.26
N ALA A 493 11.13 -18.70 15.31
CA ALA A 493 11.43 -17.93 14.09
C ALA A 493 12.62 -18.52 13.30
N VAL A 494 13.72 -18.87 13.97
CA VAL A 494 14.95 -19.34 13.31
C VAL A 494 14.85 -20.80 12.89
N ASN A 495 14.44 -21.71 13.78
CA ASN A 495 14.42 -23.15 13.51
C ASN A 495 13.07 -23.65 12.99
N GLY A 496 11.96 -23.09 13.49
CA GLY A 496 10.61 -23.49 13.08
C GLY A 496 10.23 -22.92 11.72
N SER A 497 10.16 -21.59 11.63
CA SER A 497 9.73 -20.86 10.43
C SER A 497 10.86 -20.57 9.43
N ARG A 498 12.11 -20.83 9.81
CA ARG A 498 13.30 -20.65 8.95
C ARG A 498 13.42 -19.24 8.37
N VAL A 499 13.39 -18.23 9.24
CA VAL A 499 13.36 -16.80 8.87
C VAL A 499 14.37 -16.40 7.78
N TYR A 500 15.57 -16.99 7.74
CA TYR A 500 16.57 -16.71 6.72
C TYR A 500 16.19 -17.24 5.32
N GLU A 501 15.57 -18.42 5.23
CA GLU A 501 15.01 -18.93 3.97
C GLU A 501 13.84 -18.06 3.51
N VAL A 502 13.01 -17.59 4.46
CA VAL A 502 11.92 -16.66 4.17
C VAL A 502 12.45 -15.35 3.61
N ILE A 503 13.48 -14.75 4.21
CA ILE A 503 14.10 -13.52 3.70
C ILE A 503 14.58 -13.70 2.24
N ALA A 504 15.18 -14.83 1.91
CA ALA A 504 15.61 -15.12 0.54
C ALA A 504 14.43 -15.20 -0.43
N ALA A 505 13.38 -15.96 -0.07
CA ALA A 505 12.18 -16.10 -0.91
C ALA A 505 11.41 -14.78 -1.10
N LEU A 506 11.32 -13.97 -0.03
CA LEU A 506 10.71 -12.64 -0.09
C LEU A 506 11.51 -11.70 -1.00
N SER A 507 12.84 -11.73 -0.91
CA SER A 507 13.72 -10.92 -1.76
C SER A 507 13.53 -11.27 -3.24
N GLU A 508 13.41 -12.54 -3.59
CA GLU A 508 13.15 -13.00 -4.96
C GLU A 508 11.74 -12.59 -5.45
N THR A 509 10.72 -12.72 -4.60
CA THR A 509 9.34 -12.34 -4.95
C THR A 509 9.21 -10.84 -5.19
N LEU A 510 9.86 -10.02 -4.36
CA LEU A 510 9.85 -8.56 -4.49
C LEU A 510 10.69 -8.08 -5.68
N ALA A 511 11.76 -8.79 -6.03
CA ALA A 511 12.55 -8.48 -7.23
C ALA A 511 11.81 -8.88 -8.52
N SER A 512 11.15 -10.04 -8.54
CA SER A 512 10.46 -10.56 -9.74
C SER A 512 9.14 -9.86 -10.05
N SER A 513 8.51 -9.19 -9.07
CA SER A 513 7.27 -8.42 -9.24
C SER A 513 7.49 -6.96 -9.67
N SER A 514 8.73 -6.58 -10.01
CA SER A 514 9.08 -5.22 -10.41
C SER A 514 8.85 -4.93 -11.90
N ASP A 515 7.59 -4.67 -12.26
CA ASP A 515 7.22 -4.27 -13.63
C ASP A 515 7.39 -2.76 -13.86
N THR A 516 7.31 -1.95 -12.79
CA THR A 516 7.47 -0.48 -12.85
C THR A 516 8.64 0.01 -11.99
N VAL A 517 9.10 1.23 -12.26
CA VAL A 517 10.13 1.92 -11.44
C VAL A 517 9.70 2.02 -9.97
N MET A 518 8.40 2.22 -9.71
CA MET A 518 7.86 2.29 -8.35
C MET A 518 7.91 0.95 -7.63
N ASP A 519 7.61 -0.14 -8.34
CA ASP A 519 7.71 -1.49 -7.79
C ASP A 519 9.16 -1.82 -7.40
N HIS A 520 10.11 -1.37 -8.23
CA HIS A 520 11.54 -1.51 -7.95
C HIS A 520 11.95 -0.76 -6.67
N ASP A 521 11.51 0.49 -6.50
CA ASP A 521 11.81 1.29 -5.31
C ASP A 521 11.25 0.65 -4.02
N ILE A 522 10.04 0.11 -4.08
CA ILE A 522 9.42 -0.62 -2.95
C ILE A 522 10.23 -1.87 -2.63
N GLY A 523 10.58 -2.66 -3.64
CA GLY A 523 11.39 -3.87 -3.48
C GLY A 523 12.78 -3.57 -2.90
N LEU A 524 13.41 -2.46 -3.30
CA LEU A 524 14.70 -2.02 -2.75
C LEU A 524 14.59 -1.65 -1.28
N ARG A 525 13.60 -0.82 -0.90
CA ARG A 525 13.36 -0.43 0.50
C ARG A 525 13.02 -1.61 1.40
N ALA A 526 12.20 -2.54 0.90
CA ALA A 526 11.87 -3.77 1.60
C ALA A 526 13.13 -4.62 1.89
N ARG A 527 14.02 -4.74 0.90
CA ARG A 527 15.31 -5.44 1.05
C ARG A 527 16.23 -4.75 2.05
N LEU A 528 16.25 -3.43 2.12
CA LEU A 528 16.98 -2.69 3.17
C LEU A 528 16.45 -3.03 4.57
N GLY A 529 15.13 -3.11 4.76
CA GLY A 529 14.54 -3.53 6.04
C GLY A 529 14.94 -4.95 6.44
N MET A 530 15.02 -5.87 5.47
CA MET A 530 15.51 -7.25 5.73
C MET A 530 17.01 -7.30 6.03
N LEU A 531 17.82 -6.48 5.34
CA LEU A 531 19.25 -6.37 5.63
C LEU A 531 19.50 -5.90 7.05
N GLU A 532 18.72 -4.92 7.51
CA GLU A 532 18.80 -4.40 8.88
C GLU A 532 18.42 -5.45 9.94
N LEU A 533 17.42 -6.28 9.65
CA LEU A 533 17.07 -7.43 10.51
C LEU A 533 18.23 -8.44 10.60
N ILE A 534 18.88 -8.75 9.48
CA ILE A 534 20.05 -9.63 9.47
C ILE A 534 21.17 -9.02 10.32
N ARG A 535 21.52 -7.76 10.04
CA ARG A 535 22.57 -7.00 10.74
C ARG A 535 22.36 -7.02 12.27
N THR A 536 21.18 -6.62 12.73
CA THR A 536 20.84 -6.58 14.16
C THR A 536 20.81 -7.96 14.83
N SER A 537 20.64 -9.04 14.06
CA SER A 537 20.66 -10.41 14.57
C SER A 537 22.07 -11.02 14.70
N LEU A 538 23.09 -10.44 14.06
CA LEU A 538 24.46 -10.99 14.04
C LEU A 538 25.10 -11.12 15.44
N PRO A 539 24.94 -10.17 16.39
CA PRO A 539 25.50 -10.34 17.74
C PRO A 539 24.87 -11.51 18.52
N LEU A 540 23.66 -11.92 18.13
CA LEU A 540 22.86 -12.94 18.81
C LEU A 540 22.98 -14.32 18.16
N THR A 541 23.46 -14.38 16.91
CA THR A 541 23.49 -15.61 16.12
C THR A 541 24.92 -15.97 15.69
N ARG A 542 25.18 -17.26 15.49
CA ARG A 542 26.47 -17.71 14.95
C ARG A 542 26.43 -17.62 13.44
N TYR A 543 27.54 -17.20 12.84
CA TYR A 543 27.72 -17.24 11.38
C TYR A 543 27.33 -18.61 10.83
N SER A 544 26.34 -18.63 9.93
CA SER A 544 25.77 -19.84 9.34
C SER A 544 25.61 -19.68 7.82
N PRO A 545 25.55 -20.79 7.07
CA PRO A 545 25.24 -20.75 5.64
C PRO A 545 23.90 -20.06 5.33
N ASP A 546 22.91 -20.22 6.19
CA ASP A 546 21.57 -19.66 5.99
C ASP A 546 21.58 -18.13 6.05
N ILE A 547 22.33 -17.55 6.99
CA ILE A 547 22.54 -16.10 7.09
C ILE A 547 23.23 -15.57 5.83
N LEU A 548 24.27 -16.28 5.35
CA LEU A 548 25.00 -15.89 4.14
C LEU A 548 24.08 -15.92 2.91
N LEU A 549 23.29 -16.97 2.74
CA LEU A 549 22.36 -17.10 1.61
C LEU A 549 21.27 -16.02 1.66
N ALA A 550 20.70 -15.74 2.83
CA ALA A 550 19.73 -14.67 3.02
C ALA A 550 20.34 -13.30 2.66
N THR A 551 21.56 -13.04 3.13
CA THR A 551 22.29 -11.79 2.82
C THR A 551 22.53 -11.68 1.31
N LEU A 552 23.03 -12.73 0.67
CA LEU A 552 23.27 -12.73 -0.78
C LEU A 552 21.98 -12.53 -1.58
N ALA A 553 20.87 -13.13 -1.17
CA ALA A 553 19.57 -12.94 -1.85
C ALA A 553 19.08 -11.49 -1.75
N VAL A 554 19.25 -10.86 -0.58
CA VAL A 554 18.92 -9.43 -0.38
C VAL A 554 19.77 -8.54 -1.29
N LEU A 555 21.06 -8.86 -1.46
CA LEU A 555 21.98 -8.11 -2.32
C LEU A 555 21.77 -8.36 -3.83
N ASP A 556 21.51 -9.60 -4.24
CA ASP A 556 21.43 -10.02 -5.65
C ASP A 556 20.14 -9.59 -6.36
N GLY A 557 19.09 -9.25 -5.60
CA GLY A 557 17.80 -8.78 -6.14
C GLY A 557 17.84 -7.45 -6.90
N ASP A 558 19.02 -6.91 -7.21
CA ASP A 558 19.19 -5.71 -8.03
C ASP A 558 19.29 -6.09 -9.53
N PRO A 559 18.27 -5.76 -10.36
CA PRO A 559 18.28 -6.04 -11.80
C PRO A 559 19.41 -5.34 -12.56
N GLY A 560 20.07 -4.33 -11.96
CA GLY A 560 21.26 -3.69 -12.52
C GLY A 560 22.42 -4.65 -12.79
N SER A 561 22.46 -5.82 -12.15
CA SER A 561 23.51 -6.82 -12.38
C SER A 561 23.28 -7.69 -13.62
N ARG A 562 22.03 -7.86 -14.07
CA ARG A 562 21.69 -8.67 -15.26
C ARG A 562 21.71 -7.87 -16.57
N GLY A 563 21.68 -6.54 -16.49
CA GLY A 563 21.77 -5.62 -17.62
C GLY A 563 23.11 -4.87 -17.64
N VAL A 564 24.22 -5.55 -17.94
CA VAL A 564 25.56 -4.92 -18.07
C VAL A 564 25.61 -3.80 -19.14
N HIS A 565 24.55 -3.57 -19.91
CA HIS A 565 24.41 -2.43 -20.80
C HIS A 565 22.97 -1.88 -20.80
N SER A 566 22.62 -1.07 -19.82
CA SER A 566 21.59 -0.04 -19.97
C SER A 566 22.02 1.17 -19.14
N GLU A 567 21.87 2.35 -19.72
CA GLU A 567 22.34 3.63 -19.18
C GLU A 567 21.99 3.79 -17.69
N GLN A 568 22.98 4.25 -16.92
CA GLN A 568 22.88 4.58 -15.51
C GLN A 568 21.71 5.54 -15.27
N THR A 569 20.53 4.99 -15.01
CA THR A 569 19.45 5.64 -14.29
C THR A 569 19.62 5.24 -12.82
N SER A 570 20.71 5.73 -12.23
CA SER A 570 20.92 5.65 -10.79
C SER A 570 19.95 6.63 -10.14
N THR A 571 18.81 6.13 -9.69
CA THR A 571 18.01 6.82 -8.67
C THR A 571 18.79 6.79 -7.37
N ALA A 572 18.91 7.92 -6.66
CA ALA A 572 19.78 8.08 -5.48
C ALA A 572 19.26 7.38 -4.20
N LEU A 573 18.70 6.17 -4.32
CA LEU A 573 18.50 5.30 -3.17
C LEU A 573 19.78 4.49 -2.95
N SER A 574 20.30 4.52 -1.72
CA SER A 574 21.40 3.66 -1.30
C SER A 574 21.02 2.20 -1.59
N SER A 575 21.68 1.58 -2.57
CA SER A 575 21.45 0.16 -2.85
C SER A 575 21.74 -0.66 -1.58
N PRO A 576 21.06 -1.79 -1.33
CA PRO A 576 21.45 -2.72 -0.27
C PRO A 576 22.95 -3.05 -0.32
N VAL A 577 23.55 -3.07 -1.51
CA VAL A 577 24.99 -3.23 -1.72
C VAL A 577 25.79 -2.06 -1.16
N ASP A 578 25.37 -0.82 -1.44
CA ASP A 578 26.07 0.37 -0.96
C ASP A 578 26.02 0.47 0.56
N VAL A 579 24.86 0.19 1.16
CA VAL A 579 24.69 0.16 2.62
C VAL A 579 25.58 -0.92 3.22
N PHE A 580 25.58 -2.12 2.66
CA PHE A 580 26.42 -3.23 3.11
C PHE A 580 27.91 -2.92 3.03
N LEU A 581 28.38 -2.19 2.01
CA LEU A 581 29.79 -1.84 1.84
C LEU A 581 30.24 -0.65 2.71
N GLN A 582 29.33 0.26 3.04
CA GLN A 582 29.61 1.40 3.92
C GLN A 582 29.53 1.04 5.40
N ASP A 583 28.86 -0.07 5.71
CA ASP A 583 28.74 -0.59 7.06
C ASP A 583 30.09 -1.13 7.56
N THR A 584 30.40 -0.83 8.81
CA THR A 584 31.66 -1.21 9.47
C THR A 584 31.54 -2.42 10.38
N GLU A 585 30.30 -2.86 10.64
CA GLU A 585 29.96 -4.11 11.36
C GLU A 585 29.49 -5.17 10.36
#